data_AF-A0A850XSA3-F1
#
_entry.id   AF-A0A850XSA3-F1
#
_cell.length_a   1.000
_cell.length_b   1.000
_cell.length_c   1.000
_cell.angle_alpha   90.00
_cell.angle_beta   90.00
_cell.angle_gamma   90.00
#
_symmetry.space_group_name_H-M   'P 1'
#
loop_
_entity.id
_entity.type
_entity.pdbx_description
1 polymer ?
#
loop_
_entity_poly.entity_id
_entity_poly.type
_entity_poly.pdbx_seq_one_letter_code
_entity_poly.pdbx_strand_id
1 'polypeptide(L)' 'FPNFPLNIPKFSHFFFPQSVDVEGRSYRLEGLEKFREFGLRLVAYNRHGAGPSSQQVVVRTLSD' A
#
# COMPACT_ATOMS: atom_id res chain seq x y z
N PHE A 1 1.91 8.90 27.93
CA PHE A 1 2.39 8.13 26.77
C PHE A 1 3.29 7.03 27.26
N PRO A 2 2.87 5.75 27.30
CA PRO A 2 3.79 4.69 27.71
C PRO A 2 4.71 4.37 26.52
N ASN A 3 6.01 4.64 26.73
CA ASN A 3 7.09 4.15 25.89
C ASN A 3 7.17 2.64 26.03
N PHE A 4 6.65 1.91 25.03
CA PHE A 4 6.98 0.50 24.87
C PHE A 4 8.32 0.39 24.16
N PRO A 5 9.31 -0.36 24.71
CA PRO A 5 10.56 -0.58 24.02
C PRO A 5 10.28 -1.42 22.77
N LEU A 6 10.35 -0.79 21.60
CA LEU A 6 10.10 -1.42 20.33
C LEU A 6 11.33 -2.24 19.92
N ASN A 7 11.53 -3.39 20.56
CA ASN A 7 12.42 -4.41 20.03
C ASN A 7 11.70 -5.07 18.85
N ILE A 8 11.63 -4.34 17.73
CA ILE A 8 11.18 -4.89 16.47
C ILE A 8 12.27 -5.86 16.03
N PRO A 9 11.98 -7.17 15.89
CA PRO A 9 12.92 -8.05 15.22
C PRO A 9 13.19 -7.44 13.84
N LYS A 10 14.47 -7.17 13.55
CA LYS A 10 14.95 -6.57 12.28
C LYS A 10 14.50 -7.32 11.01
N PHE A 11 13.85 -8.48 11.19
CA PHE A 11 13.31 -9.37 10.17
C PHE A 11 11.80 -9.23 9.92
N SER A 12 11.02 -8.55 10.79
CA SER A 12 9.63 -8.23 10.48
C SER A 12 9.61 -6.95 9.65
N HIS A 13 9.63 -7.11 8.33
CA HIS A 13 9.37 -6.02 7.39
C HIS A 13 7.96 -5.49 7.69
N PHE A 14 7.88 -4.43 8.50
CA PHE A 14 6.60 -3.82 8.88
C PHE A 14 6.13 -3.02 7.68
N PHE A 15 5.22 -3.61 6.90
CA PHE A 15 4.64 -2.93 5.74
C PHE A 15 3.69 -1.85 6.24
N PHE A 16 4.17 -0.61 6.24
CA PHE A 16 3.30 0.54 6.44
C PHE A 16 2.48 0.78 5.18
N PRO A 17 1.17 1.10 5.30
CA PRO A 17 0.37 1.48 4.15
C PRO A 17 1.00 2.69 3.45
N GLN A 18 1.29 2.54 2.17
CA GLN A 18 1.78 3.61 1.31
C GLN A 18 0.59 4.15 0.51
N SER A 19 0.44 5.48 0.48
CA SER A 19 -0.59 6.16 -0.31
C SER A 19 0.08 6.92 -1.44
N VAL A 20 -0.43 6.77 -2.65
CA VAL A 20 0.03 7.50 -3.84
C VAL A 20 -1.16 8.19 -4.46
N ASP A 21 -1.02 9.49 -4.75
CA ASP A 21 -2.04 10.23 -5.49
C ASP A 21 -1.84 10.05 -7.00
N VAL A 22 -2.95 9.85 -7.71
CA VAL A 22 -2.93 9.49 -9.13
C VAL A 22 -3.79 10.48 -9.90
N GLU A 23 -3.15 11.31 -10.72
CA GLU A 23 -3.82 12.21 -11.67
C GLU A 23 -4.24 11.45 -12.94
N GLY A 24 -5.21 10.53 -12.82
CA GLY A 24 -5.70 9.77 -13.97
C GLY A 24 -6.44 8.49 -13.64
N ARG A 25 -6.71 7.69 -14.66
CA ARG A 25 -7.40 6.38 -14.55
C ARG A 25 -6.44 5.19 -14.49
N SER A 26 -5.13 5.42 -14.66
CA SER A 26 -4.11 4.38 -14.70
C SER A 26 -2.87 4.85 -13.95
N TYR A 27 -2.32 3.97 -13.11
CA TYR A 27 -1.07 4.19 -12.40
C TYR A 27 -0.21 2.93 -12.46
N ARG A 28 1.09 3.11 -12.67
CA ARG A 28 2.07 2.03 -12.68
C ARG A 28 2.86 2.07 -11.38
N LEU A 29 2.61 1.10 -10.50
CA LEU A 29 3.39 0.88 -9.28
C LEU A 29 4.73 0.23 -9.65
N GLU A 30 5.83 0.90 -9.37
CA GLU A 30 7.20 0.43 -9.63
C GLU A 30 7.99 0.29 -8.33
N GLY A 31 9.13 -0.42 -8.37
CA GLY A 31 9.98 -0.64 -7.19
C GLY A 31 9.41 -1.60 -6.14
N LEU A 32 8.36 -2.36 -6.49
CA LEU A 32 7.80 -3.38 -5.61
C LEU A 32 8.77 -4.56 -5.42
N GLU A 33 8.85 -5.09 -4.21
CA GLU A 33 9.62 -6.31 -3.93
C GLU A 33 9.12 -7.47 -4.82
N LYS A 34 10.06 -8.25 -5.36
CA LYS A 34 9.76 -9.45 -6.17
C LYS A 34 9.24 -10.59 -5.31
N PHE A 35 8.43 -11.48 -5.90
CA PHE A 35 7.85 -12.65 -5.24
C PHE A 35 7.08 -12.30 -3.94
N ARG A 36 6.45 -11.12 -3.91
CA ARG A 36 5.77 -10.60 -2.72
C ARG A 36 4.31 -10.30 -3.04
N GLU A 37 3.44 -10.57 -2.08
CA GLU A 37 2.03 -10.23 -2.14
C GLU A 37 1.77 -8.81 -1.61
N PHE A 38 0.95 -8.05 -2.33
CA PHE A 38 0.54 -6.69 -1.99
C PHE A 38 -0.98 -6.60 -1.96
N GLY A 39 -1.50 -6.01 -0.89
CA GLY A 39 -2.91 -5.63 -0.80
C GLY A 39 -3.11 -4.20 -1.28
N LEU A 40 -3.80 -4.03 -2.40
CA LEU A 40 -4.08 -2.73 -3.00
C LEU A 40 -5.52 -2.30 -2.70
N ARG A 41 -5.70 -1.03 -2.35
CA ARG A 41 -6.99 -0.37 -2.23
C ARG A 41 -6.92 0.99 -2.90
N LEU A 42 -7.95 1.30 -3.68
CA LEU A 42 -8.06 2.58 -4.38
C LEU A 42 -9.16 3.41 -3.73
N VAL A 43 -8.94 4.72 -3.67
CA VAL A 43 -9.94 5.70 -3.24
C VAL A 43 -9.97 6.78 -4.32
N ALA A 44 -11.15 7.05 -4.87
CA ALA A 44 -11.30 8.12 -5.85
C ALA A 44 -11.51 9.45 -5.14
N TYR A 45 -10.70 10.46 -5.44
CA TYR A 45 -10.88 11.82 -4.92
C TYR A 45 -11.54 12.70 -6.00
N ASN A 46 -12.60 13.41 -5.64
CA ASN A 46 -13.22 14.43 -6.50
C ASN A 46 -13.31 15.77 -5.76
N ARG A 47 -13.84 16.83 -6.41
CA ARG A 47 -13.95 18.18 -5.82
C ARG A 47 -14.75 18.27 -4.50
N HIS A 48 -15.56 17.26 -4.18
CA HIS A 48 -16.33 17.18 -2.94
C HIS A 48 -15.65 16.32 -1.86
N GLY A 49 -14.50 15.71 -2.16
CA GLY A 49 -13.72 14.89 -1.23
C GLY A 49 -13.49 13.45 -1.70
N ALA A 50 -13.09 12.60 -0.75
CA ALA A 50 -12.82 11.19 -0.99
C ALA A 50 -14.13 10.41 -1.18
N GLY A 51 -14.25 9.68 -2.28
CA GLY A 51 -15.29 8.70 -2.51
C GLY A 51 -15.07 7.42 -1.70
N PRO A 52 -15.95 6.42 -1.88
CA PRO A 52 -15.79 5.12 -1.22
C PRO A 52 -14.50 4.42 -1.69
N SER A 53 -13.90 3.65 -0.78
CA SER A 53 -12.77 2.78 -1.12
C SER A 53 -13.22 1.60 -1.96
N SER A 54 -12.34 1.15 -2.85
CA SER A 54 -12.52 -0.11 -3.58
C SER A 54 -12.42 -1.30 -2.63
N GLN A 55 -12.91 -2.45 -3.09
CA GLN A 55 -12.53 -3.72 -2.48
C GLN A 55 -11.00 -3.89 -2.56
N GLN A 56 -10.43 -4.55 -1.55
CA GLN A 56 -9.00 -4.85 -1.54
C GLN A 56 -8.70 -5.91 -2.58
N VAL A 57 -7.69 -5.64 -3.41
CA VAL A 57 -7.18 -6.59 -4.40
C VAL A 57 -5.82 -7.07 -3.94
N VAL A 58 -5.62 -8.39 -3.91
CA VAL A 58 -4.33 -8.99 -3.59
C VAL A 58 -3.63 -9.33 -4.90
N VAL A 59 -2.43 -8.80 -5.09
CA VAL A 59 -1.58 -9.06 -6.27
C VAL A 59 -0.23 -9.57 -5.83
N ARG A 60 0.37 -10.47 -6.60
CA ARG A 60 1.72 -10.98 -6.36
C ARG A 60 2.64 -10.53 -7.47
N THR A 61 3.79 -9.96 -7.09
CA THR A 61 4.84 -9.60 -8.05
C THR A 61 5.54 -10.84 -8.59
N LEU A 62 5.95 -10.76 -9.86
CA LEU A 62 6.75 -11.80 -10.49
C LEU A 62 8.15 -11.85 -9.88
N SER A 63 8.80 -13.01 -9.96
CA SER A 63 10.11 -13.27 -9.35
C SER A 63 11.30 -13.25 -10.30
N ASP A 64 11.05 -13.23 -11.61
CA ASP A 64 12.03 -13.51 -12.66
C ASP A 64 13.34 -12.72 -12.53
#